data_AF-A0A8H3F9Q3-F1
#
_entry.id   AF-A0A8H3F9Q3-F1
#
_cell.length_a   1.000
_cell.length_b   1.000
_cell.length_c   1.000
_cell.angle_alpha   90.00
_cell.angle_beta   90.00
_cell.angle_gamma   90.00
#
_symmetry.space_group_name_H-M   'P 1'
#
loop_
_entity.id
_entity.type
_entity.pdbx_description
1 polymer ?
#
loop_
_entity_poly.entity_id
_entity_poly.type
_entity_poly.pdbx_seq_one_letter_code
_entity_poly.pdbx_strand_id
1 'polypeptide(L)'
;MARMRISPETRQQLNQHDRRWPLKLGLRALAIPLAFIAMILFAVATSVSKLNYGGNDWTDGLPLAPVLLALFYDPLVLFLTLIHRHGRPIHPGWDVGVDLFIWGLAVPSIIFSVGDGWFWYWQPVLVEFDGLVPCDVYNYWSQDCSPLIYTLGRIEIAANVFLALILIIHKTLFVYACIATHKLRKAKKLSTVERRNIELQYNRSPEEHRESQPPAYTPSAAASTRSPVSAVNEQDNPFKDEEATADSNPYHDDHGSAVKYA
;
A
#
# COMPACT_ATOMS: atom_id res chain seq x y z
N MET A 1 8.08 24.38 -19.11
CA MET A 1 7.52 23.02 -18.90
C MET A 1 6.12 23.13 -18.29
N ALA A 2 5.06 22.86 -19.05
CA ALA A 2 3.70 22.90 -18.54
C ALA A 2 3.43 21.69 -17.63
N ARG A 3 3.12 21.94 -16.35
CA ARG A 3 2.79 20.91 -15.36
C ARG A 3 1.40 20.36 -15.69
N MET A 4 1.36 19.20 -16.35
CA MET A 4 0.12 18.55 -16.79
C MET A 4 -0.83 18.32 -15.59
N ARG A 5 -2.00 18.98 -15.60
CA ARG A 5 -3.07 18.70 -14.63
C ARG A 5 -3.87 17.51 -15.15
N ILE A 6 -3.80 16.39 -14.43
CA ILE A 6 -4.68 15.24 -14.65
C ILE A 6 -6.14 15.70 -14.51
N SER A 7 -7.01 15.33 -15.46
CA SER A 7 -8.44 15.63 -15.43
C SER A 7 -9.06 15.20 -14.09
N PRO A 8 -9.97 16.00 -13.50
CA PRO A 8 -10.66 15.65 -12.26
C PRO A 8 -11.41 14.31 -12.38
N GLU A 9 -11.96 13.98 -13.55
CA GLU A 9 -12.68 12.72 -13.81
C GLU A 9 -11.74 11.52 -13.72
N THR A 10 -10.56 11.62 -14.32
CA THR A 10 -9.55 10.56 -14.23
C THR A 10 -9.10 10.35 -12.77
N ARG A 11 -9.01 11.43 -11.98
CA ARG A 11 -8.70 11.33 -10.54
C ARG A 11 -9.83 10.66 -9.76
N GLN A 12 -11.08 10.97 -10.10
CA GLN A 12 -12.25 10.40 -9.44
C GLN A 12 -12.39 8.91 -9.75
N GLN A 13 -12.18 8.50 -11.00
CA GLN A 13 -12.14 7.08 -11.39
C GLN A 13 -10.99 6.33 -10.73
N LEU A 14 -9.79 6.94 -10.64
CA LEU A 14 -8.66 6.37 -9.89
C LEU A 14 -8.92 6.25 -8.38
N ASN A 15 -9.74 7.15 -7.81
CA ASN A 15 -10.12 7.11 -6.41
C ASN A 15 -11.24 6.11 -6.12
N GLN A 16 -12.23 5.98 -7.01
CA GLN A 16 -13.29 4.97 -6.90
C GLN A 16 -12.74 3.54 -6.95
N HIS A 17 -11.56 3.34 -7.54
CA HIS A 17 -11.01 2.00 -7.73
C HIS A 17 -10.14 1.48 -6.56
N ASP A 18 -9.82 2.27 -5.53
CA ASP A 18 -9.06 1.75 -4.37
C ASP A 18 -9.98 1.10 -3.32
N ARG A 19 -10.74 0.07 -3.74
CA ARG A 19 -11.68 -0.70 -2.90
C ARG A 19 -11.03 -1.27 -1.62
N ARG A 20 -9.70 -1.33 -1.56
CA ARG A 20 -8.90 -1.87 -0.45
C ARG A 20 -8.37 -0.79 0.50
N TRP A 21 -8.77 0.48 0.36
CA TRP A 21 -8.39 1.54 1.29
C TRP A 21 -8.71 1.25 2.78
N PRO A 22 -9.87 0.65 3.16
CA PRO A 22 -10.14 0.41 4.57
C PRO A 22 -9.24 -0.68 5.14
N LEU A 23 -8.83 -1.65 4.31
CA LEU A 23 -7.88 -2.69 4.71
C LEU A 23 -6.49 -2.09 5.01
N LYS A 24 -6.01 -1.17 4.17
CA LYS A 24 -4.73 -0.48 4.42
C LYS A 24 -4.77 0.33 5.72
N LEU A 25 -5.87 1.05 5.94
CA LEU A 25 -6.06 1.84 7.16
C LEU A 25 -6.13 0.93 8.39
N GLY A 26 -6.85 -0.19 8.29
CA GLY A 26 -6.94 -1.18 9.36
C GLY A 26 -5.59 -1.84 9.69
N LEU A 27 -4.78 -2.16 8.68
CA LEU A 27 -3.43 -2.69 8.86
C LEU A 27 -2.51 -1.69 9.60
N ARG A 28 -2.55 -0.41 9.22
CA ARG A 28 -1.79 0.64 9.93
C ARG A 28 -2.29 0.84 11.36
N ALA A 29 -3.61 0.85 11.56
CA ALA A 29 -4.19 0.96 12.89
C ALA A 29 -3.80 -0.22 13.80
N LEU A 30 -3.69 -1.43 13.24
CA LEU A 30 -3.24 -2.63 13.94
C LEU A 30 -1.74 -2.62 14.24
N ALA A 31 -0.92 -2.04 13.37
CA ALA A 31 0.53 -1.96 13.58
C ALA A 31 0.91 -1.10 14.80
N ILE A 32 0.15 -0.04 15.09
CA ILE A 32 0.42 0.88 16.21
C ILE A 32 0.49 0.19 17.57
N PRO A 33 -0.54 -0.55 18.05
CA PRO A 33 -0.46 -1.24 19.33
C PRO A 33 0.60 -2.35 19.34
N LEU A 34 0.82 -3.04 18.21
CA LEU A 34 1.88 -4.04 18.11
C LEU A 34 3.26 -3.42 18.29
N ALA A 35 3.53 -2.28 17.64
CA ALA A 35 4.77 -1.52 17.79
C ALA A 35 4.94 -0.99 19.22
N PHE A 36 3.86 -0.52 19.84
CA PHE A 36 3.91 -0.06 21.23
C PHE A 36 4.27 -1.18 22.21
N ILE A 37 3.65 -2.37 22.06
CA ILE A 37 3.96 -3.54 22.89
C ILE A 37 5.40 -4.01 22.64
N ALA A 38 5.82 -4.13 21.38
CA ALA A 38 7.19 -4.51 21.04
C ALA A 38 8.22 -3.56 21.65
N MET A 39 7.98 -2.25 21.58
CA MET A 39 8.85 -1.23 22.16
C MET A 39 8.98 -1.40 23.67
N ILE A 40 7.88 -1.63 24.40
CA ILE A 40 7.91 -1.85 25.85
C ILE A 40 8.72 -3.10 26.17
N LEU A 41 8.49 -4.21 25.47
CA LEU A 41 9.20 -5.46 25.73
C LEU A 41 10.71 -5.33 25.48
N PHE A 42 11.13 -4.74 24.35
CA PHE A 42 12.54 -4.49 24.07
C PHE A 42 13.17 -3.49 25.07
N ALA A 43 12.44 -2.44 25.46
CA ALA A 43 12.93 -1.49 26.46
C ALA A 43 13.13 -2.13 27.83
N VAL A 44 12.20 -3.00 28.25
CA VAL A 44 12.33 -3.76 29.50
C VAL A 44 13.52 -4.73 29.40
N ALA A 45 13.62 -5.51 28.33
CA ALA A 45 14.75 -6.44 28.12
C ALA A 45 16.10 -5.71 28.17
N THR A 46 16.24 -4.61 27.41
CA THR A 46 17.46 -3.80 27.37
C THR A 46 17.80 -3.21 28.75
N SER A 47 16.81 -2.68 29.47
CA SER A 47 17.06 -2.05 30.77
C SER A 47 17.51 -3.05 31.84
N VAL A 48 16.89 -4.22 31.88
CA VAL A 48 17.23 -5.30 32.81
C VAL A 48 18.58 -5.92 32.45
N SER A 49 18.84 -6.17 31.17
CA SER A 49 20.11 -6.69 30.68
C SER A 49 21.28 -5.77 31.07
N LYS A 50 21.13 -4.46 30.81
CA LYS A 50 22.13 -3.44 31.14
C LYS A 50 22.45 -3.36 32.63
N LEU A 51 21.43 -3.45 33.49
CA LEU A 51 21.62 -3.36 34.95
C LEU A 51 22.35 -4.57 35.53
N ASN A 52 22.14 -5.76 34.98
CA ASN A 52 22.65 -7.01 35.56
C ASN A 52 23.95 -7.50 34.92
N TYR A 53 24.14 -7.27 33.62
CA TYR A 53 25.27 -7.82 32.86
C TYR A 53 26.25 -6.76 32.36
N GLY A 54 25.97 -5.47 32.58
CA GLY A 54 26.89 -4.36 32.25
C GLY A 54 27.16 -4.15 30.76
N GLY A 55 26.51 -4.93 29.89
CA GLY A 55 26.65 -4.85 28.44
C GLY A 55 25.75 -3.78 27.83
N ASN A 56 26.31 -2.96 26.94
CA ASN A 56 25.51 -2.28 25.93
C ASN A 56 25.21 -3.30 24.83
N ASP A 57 24.17 -4.10 25.03
CA ASP A 57 23.81 -5.11 24.05
C ASP A 57 23.09 -4.44 22.88
N TRP A 58 23.84 -4.19 21.81
CA TRP A 58 23.31 -3.60 20.58
C TRP A 58 22.23 -4.49 19.95
N THR A 59 22.27 -5.79 20.28
CA THR A 59 21.32 -6.82 19.92
C THR A 59 19.87 -6.46 20.29
N ASP A 60 19.67 -5.88 21.47
CA ASP A 60 18.34 -5.48 21.95
C ASP A 60 17.95 -4.07 21.49
N GLY A 61 18.96 -3.20 21.31
CA GLY A 61 18.76 -1.83 20.86
C GLY A 61 18.42 -1.72 19.37
N LEU A 62 18.97 -2.59 18.52
CA LEU A 62 18.80 -2.54 17.07
C LEU A 62 17.33 -2.78 16.63
N PRO A 63 16.59 -3.75 17.20
CA PRO A 63 15.14 -3.90 17.01
C PRO A 63 14.29 -2.68 17.35
N LEU A 64 14.74 -1.77 18.21
CA LEU A 64 13.98 -0.55 18.54
C LEU A 64 13.88 0.39 17.33
N ALA A 65 14.84 0.38 16.41
CA ALA A 65 14.82 1.28 15.25
C ALA A 65 13.60 1.08 14.33
N PRO A 66 13.32 -0.12 13.77
CA PRO A 66 12.11 -0.34 12.97
C PRO A 66 10.82 -0.18 13.79
N VAL A 67 10.83 -0.54 15.08
CA VAL A 67 9.65 -0.40 15.95
C VAL A 67 9.29 1.07 16.18
N LEU A 68 10.26 1.92 16.52
CA LEU A 68 10.03 3.35 16.70
C LEU A 68 9.59 4.01 15.40
N LEU A 69 10.22 3.64 14.28
CA LEU A 69 9.85 4.18 12.98
C LEU A 69 8.40 3.83 12.63
N ALA A 70 7.97 2.58 12.83
CA ALA A 70 6.57 2.18 12.67
C ALA A 70 5.63 2.93 13.63
N LEU A 71 6.02 3.02 14.91
CA LEU A 71 5.24 3.67 15.96
C LEU A 71 4.97 5.16 15.67
N PHE A 72 5.91 5.89 15.04
CA PHE A 72 5.69 7.30 14.67
C PHE A 72 5.07 7.47 13.29
N TYR A 73 5.46 6.64 12.32
CA TYR A 73 5.01 6.78 10.95
C TYR A 73 3.54 6.39 10.78
N ASP A 74 3.08 5.30 11.38
CA ASP A 74 1.70 4.82 11.18
C ASP A 74 0.63 5.77 11.76
N PRO A 75 0.77 6.32 12.98
CA PRO A 75 -0.16 7.34 13.48
C PRO A 75 -0.13 8.60 12.63
N LEU A 76 1.04 9.03 12.14
CA LEU A 76 1.15 10.21 11.28
C LEU A 76 0.38 10.02 9.97
N VAL A 77 0.57 8.89 9.29
CA VAL A 77 -0.16 8.57 8.05
C VAL A 77 -1.65 8.42 8.32
N LEU A 78 -2.02 7.75 9.42
CA LEU A 78 -3.42 7.57 9.81
C LEU A 78 -4.08 8.92 10.09
N PHE A 79 -3.43 9.80 10.84
CA PHE A 79 -3.89 11.17 11.12
C PHE A 79 -4.04 12.00 9.83
N LEU A 80 -3.02 12.01 8.96
CA LEU A 80 -3.06 12.73 7.69
C LEU A 80 -4.19 12.21 6.78
N THR A 81 -4.41 10.90 6.75
CA THR A 81 -5.48 10.27 5.96
C THR A 81 -6.86 10.60 6.53
N LEU A 82 -7.01 10.64 7.86
CA LEU A 82 -8.27 10.97 8.53
C LEU A 82 -8.64 12.45 8.39
N ILE A 83 -7.66 13.36 8.34
CA ILE A 83 -7.91 14.79 8.12
C ILE A 83 -8.24 15.08 6.65
N HIS A 84 -7.45 14.53 5.72
CA HIS A 84 -7.61 14.82 4.29
C HIS A 84 -8.59 13.86 3.62
N ARG A 85 -9.77 13.61 4.24
CA ARG A 85 -10.80 12.61 3.85
C ARG A 85 -11.13 12.52 2.34
N HIS A 86 -10.73 13.51 1.52
CA HIS A 86 -10.98 13.57 0.08
C HIS A 86 -9.79 13.88 -0.84
N GLY A 87 -8.54 13.85 -0.38
CA GLY A 87 -7.38 14.06 -1.26
C GLY A 87 -6.15 13.32 -0.76
N ARG A 88 -5.49 12.55 -1.63
CA ARG A 88 -4.24 11.84 -1.30
C ARG A 88 -3.16 12.89 -0.95
N PRO A 89 -2.82 13.14 0.32
CA PRO A 89 -1.86 14.17 0.66
C PRO A 89 -0.43 13.67 0.44
N ILE A 90 -0.23 12.34 0.48
CA ILE A 90 1.07 11.70 0.43
C ILE A 90 1.33 11.15 -0.97
N HIS A 91 2.52 11.47 -1.49
CA HIS A 91 2.97 10.90 -2.75
C HIS A 91 3.13 9.38 -2.57
N PRO A 92 2.55 8.54 -3.44
CA PRO A 92 2.54 7.08 -3.25
C PRO A 92 3.95 6.46 -3.26
N GLY A 93 4.94 7.16 -3.82
CA GLY A 93 6.34 6.74 -3.72
C GLY A 93 6.95 6.88 -2.32
N TRP A 94 6.45 7.81 -1.49
CA TRP A 94 6.89 7.98 -0.10
C TRP A 94 6.48 6.78 0.75
N ASP A 95 5.22 6.35 0.62
CA ASP A 95 4.72 5.17 1.35
C ASP A 95 5.52 3.92 1.01
N VAL A 96 5.81 3.69 -0.28
CA VAL A 96 6.68 2.58 -0.71
C VAL A 96 8.06 2.68 -0.06
N GLY A 97 8.66 3.86 -0.02
CA GLY A 97 10.00 4.08 0.51
C GLY A 97 10.09 3.80 2.00
N VAL A 98 9.14 4.32 2.79
CA VAL A 98 9.14 4.14 4.25
C VAL A 98 8.80 2.71 4.64
N ASP A 99 7.79 2.08 4.02
CA ASP A 99 7.46 0.68 4.30
C ASP A 99 8.62 -0.27 3.94
N LEU A 100 9.32 0.00 2.82
CA LEU A 100 10.52 -0.74 2.44
C LEU A 100 11.66 -0.54 3.43
N PHE A 101 11.84 0.67 3.96
CA PHE A 101 12.87 0.98 4.94
C PHE A 101 12.59 0.33 6.30
N ILE A 102 11.35 0.38 6.80
CA ILE A 102 10.93 -0.34 8.01
C ILE A 102 11.17 -1.84 7.82
N TRP A 103 10.73 -2.42 6.71
CA TRP A 103 10.95 -3.83 6.40
C TRP A 103 12.44 -4.20 6.31
N GLY A 104 13.23 -3.37 5.63
CA GLY A 104 14.67 -3.55 5.44
C GLY A 104 15.47 -3.43 6.73
N LEU A 105 15.00 -2.66 7.72
CA LEU A 105 15.57 -2.62 9.06
C LEU A 105 15.07 -3.79 9.94
N ALA A 106 13.79 -4.17 9.82
CA ALA A 106 13.21 -5.22 10.64
C ALA A 106 13.82 -6.60 10.38
N VAL A 107 14.13 -6.94 9.13
CA VAL A 107 14.76 -8.23 8.77
C VAL A 107 16.09 -8.46 9.51
N PRO A 108 17.12 -7.60 9.37
CA PRO A 108 18.38 -7.78 10.10
C PRO A 108 18.17 -7.66 11.61
N SER A 109 17.24 -6.81 12.08
CA SER A 109 16.92 -6.71 13.51
C SER A 109 16.48 -8.03 14.12
N ILE A 110 15.57 -8.75 13.44
CA ILE A 110 15.12 -10.06 13.90
C ILE A 110 16.27 -11.06 13.84
N ILE A 111 17.07 -11.06 12.77
CA ILE A 111 18.18 -12.02 12.63
C ILE A 111 19.21 -11.84 13.76
N PHE A 112 19.62 -10.62 14.06
CA PHE A 112 20.55 -10.35 15.15
C PHE A 112 19.92 -10.63 16.52
N SER A 113 18.70 -10.14 16.77
CA SER A 113 18.03 -10.37 18.06
C SER A 113 17.75 -11.86 18.33
N VAL A 114 17.41 -12.63 17.30
CA VAL A 114 17.23 -14.08 17.43
C VAL A 114 18.58 -14.81 17.49
N GLY A 115 19.59 -14.35 16.77
CA GLY A 115 20.91 -15.00 16.73
C GLY A 115 21.66 -14.91 18.05
N ASP A 116 21.59 -13.77 18.71
CA ASP A 116 22.34 -13.47 19.93
C ASP A 116 21.44 -13.41 21.21
N GLY A 117 20.17 -13.82 21.11
CA GLY A 117 19.21 -13.74 22.22
C GLY A 117 19.50 -14.68 23.39
N TRP A 118 19.07 -14.30 24.60
CA TRP A 118 19.36 -15.04 25.85
C TRP A 118 18.80 -16.46 25.86
N PHE A 119 17.77 -16.72 25.06
CA PHE A 119 17.12 -18.03 25.00
C PHE A 119 18.01 -19.14 24.41
N TRP A 120 19.12 -18.80 23.73
CA TRP A 120 20.11 -19.80 23.30
C TRP A 120 20.91 -20.41 24.45
N TYR A 121 21.02 -19.71 25.57
CA TYR A 121 21.71 -20.20 26.76
C TYR A 121 20.84 -21.09 27.64
N TRP A 122 19.57 -21.33 27.28
CA TRP A 122 18.69 -22.17 28.08
C TRP A 122 19.16 -23.61 28.08
N GLN A 123 19.47 -24.13 29.27
CA GLN A 123 19.89 -25.51 29.46
C GLN A 123 18.83 -26.30 30.24
N PRO A 124 18.63 -27.60 29.93
CA PRO A 124 17.81 -28.45 30.77
C PRO A 124 18.46 -28.60 32.15
N VAL A 125 17.64 -28.74 33.19
CA VAL A 125 18.11 -28.98 34.55
C VAL A 125 18.69 -30.40 34.66
N LEU A 126 19.93 -30.52 35.11
CA LEU A 126 20.52 -31.80 35.49
C LEU A 126 20.30 -32.01 36.98
N VAL A 127 19.42 -32.96 37.30
CA VAL A 127 19.06 -33.33 38.68
C VAL A 127 20.03 -34.40 39.17
N GLU A 128 20.61 -34.21 40.36
CA GLU A 128 21.48 -35.20 40.98
C GLU A 128 20.65 -36.32 41.65
N PHE A 129 21.28 -37.44 42.04
CA PHE A 129 20.58 -38.62 42.57
C PHE A 129 19.74 -38.34 43.83
N ASP A 130 20.04 -37.27 44.56
CA ASP A 130 19.34 -36.82 45.75
C ASP A 130 18.16 -35.88 45.46
N GLY A 131 17.93 -35.54 44.19
CA GLY A 131 16.88 -34.60 43.77
C GLY A 131 17.25 -33.13 43.93
N LEU A 132 18.48 -32.81 44.37
CA LEU A 132 18.96 -31.44 44.43
C LEU A 132 19.46 -31.00 43.05
N VAL A 133 19.30 -29.70 42.76
CA VAL A 133 19.82 -29.06 41.56
C VAL A 133 21.05 -28.26 41.98
N PRO A 134 22.27 -28.82 41.86
CA PRO A 134 23.47 -28.09 42.22
C PRO A 134 23.70 -26.98 41.19
N CYS A 135 23.86 -25.74 41.64
CA CYS A 135 24.21 -24.60 40.78
C CYS A 135 25.72 -24.57 40.47
N ASP A 136 26.19 -25.63 39.81
CA ASP A 136 27.55 -25.78 39.33
C ASP A 136 27.73 -25.20 37.90
N VAL A 137 28.89 -25.42 37.30
CA VAL A 137 29.21 -24.93 35.94
C VAL A 137 28.28 -25.53 34.87
N TYR A 138 27.72 -26.72 35.11
CA TYR A 138 26.84 -27.40 34.15
C TYR A 138 25.38 -26.94 34.26
N ASN A 139 24.95 -26.55 35.47
CA ASN A 139 23.60 -26.07 35.76
C ASN A 139 23.52 -24.54 35.91
N TYR A 140 24.60 -23.79 35.71
CA TYR A 140 24.63 -22.34 35.89
C TYR A 140 23.57 -21.62 35.05
N TRP A 141 23.33 -22.09 33.82
CA TRP A 141 22.33 -21.56 32.90
C TRP A 141 20.98 -22.28 32.96
N SER A 142 20.75 -23.08 34.00
CA SER A 142 19.46 -23.71 34.25
C SER A 142 18.46 -22.70 34.83
N GLN A 143 17.16 -22.99 34.69
CA GLN A 143 16.09 -22.11 35.14
C GLN A 143 16.11 -21.86 36.66
N ASP A 144 16.51 -22.86 37.45
CA ASP A 144 16.52 -22.77 38.91
C ASP A 144 17.69 -21.93 39.43
N CYS A 145 18.85 -22.01 38.77
CA CYS A 145 20.05 -21.26 39.16
C CYS A 145 20.07 -19.83 38.61
N SER A 146 19.50 -19.62 37.42
CA SER A 146 19.50 -18.33 36.72
C SER A 146 18.12 -17.94 36.19
N PRO A 147 17.11 -17.72 37.08
CA PRO A 147 15.74 -17.43 36.66
C PRO A 147 15.59 -16.12 35.86
N LEU A 148 16.52 -15.18 36.06
CA LEU A 148 16.53 -13.89 35.37
C LEU A 148 16.74 -14.07 33.85
N ILE A 149 17.65 -14.95 33.44
CA ILE A 149 18.00 -15.18 32.02
C ILE A 149 16.81 -15.81 31.28
N TYR A 150 16.07 -16.70 31.94
CA TYR A 150 14.83 -17.25 31.38
C TYR A 150 13.74 -16.21 31.25
N THR A 151 13.63 -15.30 32.22
CA THR A 151 12.66 -14.20 32.16
C THR A 151 13.00 -13.26 31.00
N LEU A 152 14.27 -12.88 30.84
CA LEU A 152 14.76 -12.07 29.73
C LEU A 152 14.49 -12.74 28.38
N GLY A 153 14.92 -14.00 28.21
CA GLY A 153 14.70 -14.73 26.96
C GLY A 153 13.22 -14.86 26.59
N ARG A 154 12.31 -15.01 27.57
CA ARG A 154 10.86 -15.02 27.32
C ARG A 154 10.34 -13.67 26.82
N ILE A 155 10.83 -12.57 27.40
CA ILE A 155 10.47 -11.21 26.99
C ILE A 155 11.01 -10.93 25.58
N GLU A 156 12.25 -11.33 25.28
CA GLU A 156 12.85 -11.18 23.95
C GLU A 156 12.12 -11.98 22.88
N ILE A 157 11.77 -13.25 23.15
CA ILE A 157 10.97 -14.05 22.22
C ILE A 157 9.63 -13.37 21.96
N ALA A 158 8.95 -12.90 23.01
CA ALA A 158 7.69 -12.18 22.85
C ALA A 158 7.87 -10.92 22.00
N ALA A 159 8.90 -10.11 22.28
CA ALA A 159 9.22 -8.89 21.53
C ALA A 159 9.48 -9.19 20.04
N ASN A 160 10.26 -10.24 19.75
CA ASN A 160 10.54 -10.70 18.39
C ASN A 160 9.28 -11.19 17.65
N VAL A 161 8.34 -11.84 18.35
CA VAL A 161 7.04 -12.21 17.76
C VAL A 161 6.26 -10.98 17.34
N PHE A 162 6.17 -9.95 18.19
CA PHE A 162 5.50 -8.69 17.82
C PHE A 162 6.22 -7.99 16.67
N LEU A 163 7.55 -7.96 16.66
CA LEU A 163 8.34 -7.40 15.56
C LEU A 163 8.12 -8.17 14.23
N ALA A 164 8.01 -9.50 14.29
CA ALA A 164 7.69 -10.31 13.11
C ALA A 164 6.29 -10.00 12.56
N LEU A 165 5.29 -9.77 13.43
CA LEU A 165 3.96 -9.32 13.01
C LEU A 165 3.99 -7.96 12.34
N ILE A 166 4.74 -6.99 12.90
CA ILE A 166 4.97 -5.67 12.30
C ILE A 166 5.62 -5.83 10.92
N LEU A 167 6.64 -6.68 10.80
CA LEU A 167 7.31 -6.98 9.53
C LEU A 167 6.34 -7.51 8.48
N ILE A 168 5.46 -8.45 8.85
CA ILE A 168 4.43 -8.99 7.95
C ILE A 168 3.47 -7.88 7.52
N ILE A 169 3.01 -7.05 8.44
CA ILE A 169 2.10 -5.92 8.13
C ILE A 169 2.77 -4.95 7.15
N HIS A 170 3.98 -4.46 7.43
CA HIS A 170 4.67 -3.53 6.52
C HIS A 170 5.03 -4.18 5.18
N LYS A 171 5.35 -5.48 5.15
CA LYS A 171 5.51 -6.21 3.88
C LYS A 171 4.21 -6.19 3.06
N THR A 172 3.05 -6.41 3.68
CA THR A 172 1.76 -6.35 2.97
C THR A 172 1.44 -4.93 2.48
N LEU A 173 1.69 -3.91 3.31
CA LEU A 173 1.53 -2.51 2.95
C LEU A 173 2.45 -2.11 1.79
N PHE A 174 3.71 -2.54 1.82
CA PHE A 174 4.69 -2.35 0.75
C PHE A 174 4.19 -2.95 -0.57
N VAL A 175 3.74 -4.21 -0.57
CA VAL A 175 3.18 -4.86 -1.78
C VAL A 175 1.98 -4.07 -2.30
N TYR A 176 1.08 -3.61 -1.43
CA TYR A 176 -0.05 -2.79 -1.82
C TYR A 176 0.39 -1.46 -2.45
N ALA A 177 1.42 -0.82 -1.90
CA ALA A 177 1.97 0.42 -2.40
C ALA A 177 2.67 0.21 -3.78
N CYS A 178 3.38 -0.90 -3.97
CA CYS A 178 3.93 -1.31 -5.26
C CYS A 178 2.84 -1.52 -6.33
N ILE A 179 1.75 -2.23 -5.98
CA ILE A 179 0.63 -2.43 -6.91
C ILE A 179 -0.02 -1.09 -7.27
N ALA A 180 -0.23 -0.21 -6.28
CA ALA A 180 -0.82 1.11 -6.50
C ALA A 180 0.06 1.99 -7.40
N THR A 181 1.38 2.03 -7.15
CA THR A 181 2.33 2.77 -7.99
C THR A 181 2.42 2.20 -9.40
N HIS A 182 2.38 0.87 -9.57
CA HIS A 182 2.34 0.23 -10.88
C HIS A 182 1.08 0.62 -11.67
N LYS A 183 -0.11 0.54 -11.04
CA LYS A 183 -1.38 0.98 -11.65
C LYS A 183 -1.34 2.45 -12.07
N LEU A 184 -0.79 3.32 -11.22
CA LEU A 184 -0.62 4.75 -11.54
C LEU A 184 0.33 4.98 -12.71
N ARG A 185 1.45 4.25 -12.78
CA ARG A 185 2.39 4.32 -13.91
C ARG A 185 1.72 3.85 -15.21
N LYS A 186 0.92 2.79 -15.16
CA LYS A 186 0.16 2.29 -16.32
C LYS A 186 -0.86 3.32 -16.81
N ALA A 187 -1.64 3.91 -15.90
CA ALA A 187 -2.61 4.97 -16.24
C ALA A 187 -1.94 6.18 -16.91
N LYS A 188 -0.79 6.64 -16.38
CA LYS A 188 0.00 7.74 -16.98
C LYS A 188 0.52 7.42 -18.39
N LYS A 189 0.95 6.17 -18.63
CA LYS A 189 1.38 5.74 -19.97
C LYS A 189 0.22 5.76 -20.96
N LEU A 190 -0.94 5.22 -20.57
CA LEU A 190 -2.14 5.20 -21.41
C LEU A 190 -2.59 6.63 -21.76
N SER A 191 -2.67 7.54 -20.79
CA SER A 191 -3.04 8.93 -21.06
C SER A 191 -2.03 9.66 -21.97
N THR A 192 -0.76 9.27 -21.93
CA THR A 192 0.28 9.83 -22.81
C THR A 192 0.14 9.30 -24.24
N VAL A 193 -0.19 8.02 -24.40
CA VAL A 193 -0.42 7.39 -25.71
C VAL A 193 -1.70 7.94 -26.34
N GLU A 194 -2.79 8.01 -25.58
CA GLU A 194 -4.06 8.60 -26.03
C GLU A 194 -3.87 10.04 -26.50
N ARG A 195 -3.15 10.85 -25.70
CA ARG A 195 -2.78 12.21 -26.10
C ARG A 195 -2.00 12.24 -27.41
N ARG A 196 -0.99 11.37 -27.57
CA ARG A 196 -0.21 11.30 -28.82
C ARG A 196 -1.10 10.93 -30.01
N ASN A 197 -2.06 10.03 -29.82
CA ASN A 197 -3.00 9.65 -30.88
C ASN A 197 -3.93 10.83 -31.28
N ILE A 198 -4.43 11.59 -30.29
CA ILE A 198 -5.24 12.79 -30.54
C ILE A 198 -4.42 13.86 -31.28
N GLU A 199 -3.17 14.10 -30.86
CA GLU A 199 -2.27 15.04 -31.55
C GLU A 199 -1.98 14.60 -33.00
N LEU A 200 -1.80 13.30 -33.25
CA LEU A 200 -1.63 12.75 -34.60
C LEU A 200 -2.89 12.90 -35.46
N GLN A 201 -4.08 12.68 -34.89
CA GLN A 201 -5.35 12.90 -35.60
C GLN A 201 -5.54 14.38 -35.96
N TYR A 202 -5.26 15.30 -35.02
CA TYR A 202 -5.36 16.73 -35.28
C TYR A 202 -4.38 17.20 -36.37
N ASN A 203 -3.14 16.70 -36.35
CA ASN A 203 -2.13 17.06 -37.35
C ASN A 203 -2.39 16.46 -38.74
N ARG A 204 -3.15 15.37 -38.86
CA ARG A 204 -3.53 14.77 -40.15
C ARG A 204 -4.67 15.53 -40.85
N SER A 205 -5.56 16.16 -40.10
CA SER A 205 -6.79 16.80 -40.61
C SER A 205 -6.64 18.04 -41.54
N PRO A 206 -5.62 18.92 -41.42
CA PRO A 206 -5.64 20.21 -42.14
C PRO A 206 -5.41 20.10 -43.66
N GLU A 207 -4.72 19.06 -44.15
CA GLU A 207 -4.52 18.87 -45.60
C GLU A 207 -5.68 18.13 -46.26
N GLU A 208 -6.27 17.14 -45.59
CA GLU A 208 -7.39 16.34 -46.14
C GLU A 208 -8.68 17.18 -46.30
N HIS A 209 -8.90 18.18 -45.43
CA HIS A 209 -9.98 19.16 -45.60
C HIS A 209 -9.75 20.15 -46.77
N ARG A 210 -8.51 20.31 -47.23
CA ARG A 210 -8.18 21.22 -48.34
C ARG A 210 -8.37 20.56 -49.70
N GLU A 211 -8.20 19.24 -49.76
CA GLU A 211 -8.37 18.44 -50.98
C GLU A 211 -9.84 18.05 -51.24
N SER A 212 -10.69 18.12 -50.22
CA SER A 212 -12.14 17.87 -50.32
C SER A 212 -12.99 19.15 -50.43
N GLN A 213 -12.37 20.32 -50.54
CA GLN A 213 -13.12 21.53 -50.88
C GLN A 213 -13.65 21.35 -52.31
N PRO A 214 -14.99 21.23 -52.52
CA PRO A 214 -15.52 21.14 -53.87
C PRO A 214 -15.04 22.37 -54.64
N PRO A 215 -14.67 22.21 -55.94
CA PRO A 215 -14.20 23.32 -56.75
C PRO A 215 -15.16 24.48 -56.56
N ALA A 216 -14.61 25.66 -56.25
CA ALA A 216 -15.39 26.87 -56.02
C ALA A 216 -16.47 26.96 -57.08
N TYR A 217 -17.74 26.95 -56.65
CA TYR A 217 -18.88 27.03 -57.54
C TYR A 217 -18.71 28.29 -58.39
N THR A 218 -18.29 28.13 -59.65
CA THR A 218 -18.34 29.18 -60.64
C THR A 218 -19.79 29.29 -61.06
N PRO A 219 -20.51 30.37 -60.72
CA PRO A 219 -21.86 30.57 -61.21
C PRO A 219 -21.78 30.66 -62.73
N SER A 220 -22.24 29.61 -63.41
CA SER A 220 -22.53 29.68 -64.83
C SER A 220 -23.62 30.73 -65.00
N ALA A 221 -23.31 31.78 -65.76
CA ALA A 221 -24.23 32.83 -66.12
C ALA A 221 -25.32 32.25 -67.05
N ALA A 222 -26.30 31.56 -66.49
CA ALA A 222 -27.50 31.18 -67.22
C ALA A 222 -28.71 31.14 -66.28
N ALA A 223 -29.68 31.98 -66.64
CA ALA A 223 -31.08 31.91 -66.26
C ALA A 223 -31.43 32.17 -64.79
N SER A 224 -31.56 33.47 -64.53
CA SER A 224 -32.68 34.04 -63.78
C SER A 224 -34.00 33.34 -64.13
N THR A 225 -34.60 32.61 -63.19
CA THR A 225 -36.06 32.60 -63.01
C THR A 225 -36.38 32.37 -61.54
N ARG A 226 -36.86 33.44 -60.90
CA ARG A 226 -37.45 33.44 -59.56
C ARG A 226 -38.63 32.48 -59.49
N SER A 227 -38.70 31.73 -58.39
CA SER A 227 -39.99 31.37 -57.77
C SER A 227 -39.87 31.49 -56.24
N PRO A 228 -40.85 32.09 -55.56
CA PRO A 228 -40.88 32.21 -54.11
C PRO A 228 -41.39 30.88 -53.51
N VAL A 229 -40.61 30.27 -52.61
CA VAL A 229 -41.10 29.16 -51.79
C VAL A 229 -41.23 29.62 -50.36
N SER A 230 -42.44 29.42 -49.86
CA SER A 230 -43.03 29.86 -48.61
C SER A 230 -42.26 29.44 -47.38
N ALA A 231 -42.35 30.31 -46.37
CA ALA A 231 -42.07 30.01 -44.97
C ALA A 231 -42.77 28.73 -44.53
N VAL A 232 -42.00 27.78 -44.01
CA VAL A 232 -42.52 26.64 -43.25
C VAL A 232 -42.26 26.92 -41.78
N ASN A 233 -43.37 26.86 -41.04
CA ASN A 233 -43.50 27.09 -39.61
C ASN A 233 -42.44 26.37 -38.79
N GLU A 234 -41.83 27.16 -37.91
CA GLU A 234 -41.26 26.72 -36.65
C GLU A 234 -42.44 26.40 -35.71
N GLN A 235 -42.78 25.12 -35.60
CA GLN A 235 -43.84 24.64 -34.72
C GLN A 235 -43.26 23.58 -33.78
N ASP A 236 -43.16 24.00 -32.52
CA ASP A 236 -43.38 23.23 -31.31
C ASP A 236 -43.15 21.72 -31.36
N ASN A 237 -42.14 21.26 -30.61
CA ASN A 237 -42.08 19.87 -30.16
C ASN A 237 -41.94 19.83 -28.62
N PRO A 238 -43.06 19.77 -27.88
CA PRO A 238 -43.09 19.44 -26.46
C PRO A 238 -43.57 17.99 -26.30
N PHE A 239 -42.65 17.04 -26.21
CA PHE A 239 -42.94 15.63 -25.91
C PHE A 239 -41.60 14.95 -25.61
N LYS A 240 -41.42 14.12 -24.59
CA LYS A 240 -42.25 13.71 -23.46
C LYS A 240 -41.26 13.00 -22.53
N ASP A 241 -41.61 12.97 -21.26
CA ASP A 241 -41.06 12.02 -20.31
C ASP A 241 -41.21 10.59 -20.85
N GLU A 242 -40.10 9.84 -20.89
CA GLU A 242 -40.17 8.38 -20.89
C GLU A 242 -39.09 7.79 -20.00
N GLU A 243 -39.60 7.39 -18.85
CA GLU A 243 -39.10 6.50 -17.82
C GLU A 243 -38.48 5.23 -18.41
N ALA A 244 -37.15 5.14 -18.44
CA ALA A 244 -36.44 3.89 -18.73
C ALA A 244 -36.10 3.16 -17.44
N THR A 245 -36.96 2.19 -17.16
CA THR A 245 -36.84 1.12 -16.19
C THR A 245 -35.65 0.21 -16.51
N ALA A 246 -35.03 -0.31 -15.44
CA ALA A 246 -34.32 -1.58 -15.31
C ALA A 246 -33.70 -2.22 -16.58
N ASP A 247 -32.36 -2.28 -16.62
CA ASP A 247 -31.69 -3.40 -17.27
C ASP A 247 -30.69 -4.06 -16.30
N SER A 248 -31.13 -5.21 -15.80
CA SER A 248 -30.38 -6.18 -15.03
C SER A 248 -29.35 -6.83 -15.93
N ASN A 249 -28.07 -6.57 -15.71
CA ASN A 249 -27.00 -7.32 -16.36
C ASN A 249 -26.58 -8.49 -15.46
N PRO A 250 -26.88 -9.77 -15.81
CA PRO A 250 -26.38 -10.91 -15.06
C PRO A 250 -24.92 -11.14 -15.46
N TYR A 251 -24.02 -10.92 -14.51
CA TYR A 251 -22.63 -11.33 -14.67
C TYR A 251 -22.59 -12.87 -14.65
N HIS A 252 -22.41 -13.44 -15.84
CA HIS A 252 -22.11 -14.85 -16.06
C HIS A 252 -20.72 -15.14 -15.49
N ASP A 253 -20.65 -15.74 -14.30
CA ASP A 253 -19.43 -16.37 -13.79
C ASP A 253 -19.28 -17.72 -14.49
N ASP A 254 -18.33 -17.77 -15.43
CA ASP A 254 -17.97 -18.97 -16.16
C ASP A 254 -17.09 -19.85 -15.26
N HIS A 255 -17.59 -21.06 -14.98
CA HIS A 255 -16.90 -22.12 -14.28
C HIS A 255 -15.73 -22.64 -15.13
N GLY A 256 -14.50 -22.41 -14.68
CA GLY A 256 -13.27 -22.85 -15.34
C GLY A 256 -12.33 -23.66 -14.44
N SER A 257 -12.62 -24.95 -14.34
CA SER A 257 -11.70 -26.09 -14.14
C SER A 257 -10.79 -26.18 -12.91
N ALA A 258 -11.13 -27.18 -12.11
CA ALA A 258 -10.26 -27.92 -11.21
C ALA A 258 -8.99 -28.43 -11.91
N VAL A 259 -7.85 -28.23 -11.25
CA VAL A 259 -6.62 -28.96 -11.52
C VAL A 259 -6.30 -29.76 -10.25
N LYS A 260 -6.61 -31.06 -10.30
CA LYS A 260 -6.04 -32.07 -9.40
C LYS A 260 -4.65 -32.40 -9.93
N TYR A 261 -3.62 -32.29 -9.09
CA TYR A 261 -2.42 -33.10 -9.25
C TYR A 261 -2.27 -34.01 -8.04
N ALA A 262 -1.93 -35.24 -8.36
CA ALA A 262 -1.64 -36.37 -7.48
C ALA A 262 -0.33 -36.16 -6.72
#